data_AF-A0AA41NJN2-F1
#
_entry.id   AF-A0AA41NJN2-F1
#
_cell.length_a   1.000
_cell.length_b   1.000
_cell.length_c   1.000
_cell.angle_alpha   90.00
_cell.angle_beta   90.00
_cell.angle_gamma   90.00
#
_symmetry.space_group_name_H-M   'P 1'
#
loop_
_entity.id
_entity.type
_entity.pdbx_description
1 polymer ?
#
loop_
_entity_poly.entity_id
_entity_poly.type
_entity_poly.pdbx_seq_one_letter_code
_entity_poly.pdbx_strand_id
1 'polypeptide(L)'
;MLRHFDHIIKDYHDHIAEISAKLVVIMDSLFDKLLSKHEVKAPLPSAYFRNICKQMAKMHEAIFDLLPEEQIQMLFLRINTSYKLHLKKQLSHLNMINDGGPQNGLDTADVAFYTGNLQALKGLKYLDLNMAEIWEQKR
;
A
#
# COMPACT_ATOMS: atom_id res chain seq x y z
N MET A 1 30.11 25.10 11.96
CA MET A 1 30.12 23.63 12.11
C MET A 1 28.70 23.06 12.14
N LEU A 2 27.83 23.46 13.08
CA LEU A 2 26.40 23.03 13.13
C LEU A 2 25.63 23.23 11.80
N ARG A 3 25.70 24.42 11.19
CA ARG A 3 25.03 24.70 9.89
C ARG A 3 25.46 23.78 8.73
N HIS A 4 26.67 23.20 8.79
CA HIS A 4 27.14 22.28 7.76
C HIS A 4 26.54 20.89 7.98
N PHE A 5 26.38 20.46 9.23
CA PHE A 5 25.65 19.23 9.54
C PHE A 5 24.17 19.34 9.15
N ASP A 6 23.55 20.50 9.40
CA ASP A 6 22.16 20.72 8.99
C ASP A 6 21.96 20.54 7.47
N HIS A 7 22.91 21.05 6.66
CA HIS A 7 22.88 20.85 5.20
C HIS A 7 23.06 19.38 4.80
N ILE A 8 24.04 18.69 5.39
CA ILE A 8 24.29 17.27 5.09
C ILE A 8 23.07 16.41 5.44
N ILE A 9 22.44 16.68 6.58
CA ILE A 9 21.23 15.98 7.02
C ILE A 9 20.07 16.25 6.05
N LYS A 10 19.91 17.49 5.59
CA LYS A 10 18.90 17.84 4.60
C LYS A 10 19.12 17.09 3.29
N ASP A 11 20.33 17.12 2.74
CA ASP A 11 20.64 16.45 1.47
C ASP A 11 20.43 14.93 1.56
N TYR A 12 20.75 14.32 2.70
CA TYR A 12 20.47 12.91 2.98
C TYR A 12 18.97 12.60 2.96
N HIS A 13 18.15 13.39 3.65
CA HIS A 13 16.70 13.21 3.67
C HIS A 13 16.06 13.46 2.29
N ASP A 14 16.52 14.49 1.57
CA ASP A 14 16.03 14.77 0.21
C ASP A 14 16.32 13.61 -0.74
N HIS A 15 17.51 13.00 -0.63
CA HIS A 15 17.85 11.84 -1.44
C HIS A 15 17.01 10.60 -1.11
N ILE A 16 16.76 10.33 0.18
CA ILE A 16 15.83 9.28 0.61
C ILE A 16 14.43 9.53 0.04
N ALA A 17 13.95 10.77 0.09
CA ALA A 17 12.63 11.12 -0.42
C ALA A 17 12.52 10.88 -1.94
N GLU A 18 13.58 11.17 -2.71
CA GLU A 18 13.65 10.91 -4.14
C GLU A 18 13.61 9.39 -4.46
N ILE A 19 14.41 8.59 -3.76
CA ILE A 19 14.41 7.13 -3.92
C ILE A 19 13.03 6.57 -3.54
N SER A 20 12.48 7.02 -2.42
CA SER A 20 11.16 6.62 -1.93
C SER A 20 10.07 6.95 -2.95
N ALA A 21 10.13 8.12 -3.60
CA ALA A 21 9.19 8.48 -4.66
C ALA A 21 9.26 7.52 -5.85
N LYS A 22 10.46 7.10 -6.27
CA LYS A 22 10.64 6.12 -7.36
C LYS A 22 10.09 4.74 -6.98
N LEU A 23 10.29 4.30 -5.73
CA LEU A 23 9.71 3.04 -5.22
C LEU A 23 8.18 3.09 -5.20
N VAL A 24 7.59 4.21 -4.77
CA VAL A 24 6.13 4.41 -4.82
C VAL A 24 5.62 4.30 -6.25
N VAL A 25 6.29 4.91 -7.24
CA VAL A 25 5.87 4.83 -8.66
C VAL A 25 5.91 3.40 -9.21
N ILE A 26 6.91 2.61 -8.81
CA ILE A 26 7.00 1.19 -9.21
C ILE A 26 5.81 0.40 -8.66
N MET A 27 5.49 0.59 -7.38
CA MET A 27 4.36 -0.08 -6.74
C MET A 27 3.02 0.40 -7.27
N ASP A 28 2.88 1.70 -7.56
CA ASP A 28 1.71 2.29 -8.19
C ASP A 28 1.39 1.64 -9.54
N SER A 29 2.41 1.49 -10.39
CA SER A 29 2.29 0.81 -11.68
C SER A 29 1.91 -0.68 -11.53
N LEU A 30 2.42 -1.35 -10.49
CA LEU A 30 2.04 -2.72 -10.17
C LEU A 30 0.56 -2.81 -9.76
N PHE A 31 0.09 -1.88 -8.93
CA PHE A 31 -1.29 -1.86 -8.45
C PHE A 31 -2.27 -1.59 -9.59
N ASP A 32 -2.02 -0.60 -10.45
CA ASP A 32 -2.86 -0.33 -11.62
C ASP A 32 -2.97 -1.58 -12.50
N LYS A 33 -1.84 -2.26 -12.77
CA LYS A 33 -1.81 -3.48 -13.59
C LYS A 33 -2.61 -4.65 -12.99
N LEU A 34 -2.53 -4.85 -11.67
CA LEU A 34 -3.16 -6.00 -11.01
C LEU A 34 -4.63 -5.72 -10.67
N LEU A 35 -4.94 -4.54 -10.16
CA LEU A 35 -6.28 -4.19 -9.68
C LEU A 35 -7.23 -3.86 -10.84
N SER A 36 -6.75 -3.31 -11.97
CA SER A 36 -7.61 -3.10 -13.15
C SER A 36 -8.25 -4.38 -13.71
N LYS A 37 -7.69 -5.55 -13.40
CA LYS A 37 -8.18 -6.88 -13.81
C LYS A 37 -8.82 -7.66 -12.67
N HIS A 38 -8.91 -7.06 -11.49
CA HIS A 38 -9.47 -7.72 -10.33
C HIS A 38 -10.98 -7.93 -10.50
N GLU A 39 -11.44 -9.11 -10.15
CA GLU A 39 -12.85 -9.50 -10.12
C GLU A 39 -13.14 -10.11 -8.75
N VAL A 40 -14.29 -9.76 -8.19
CA VAL A 40 -14.71 -10.21 -6.86
C VAL A 40 -15.34 -11.59 -6.95
N LYS A 41 -14.54 -12.61 -6.68
CA LYS A 41 -14.99 -14.01 -6.69
C LYS A 41 -14.13 -14.90 -5.79
N ALA A 42 -14.73 -15.98 -5.31
CA ALA A 42 -14.01 -17.05 -4.63
C ALA A 42 -13.04 -17.78 -5.60
N PRO A 43 -11.94 -18.38 -5.09
CA PRO A 43 -11.53 -18.47 -3.69
C PRO A 43 -10.78 -17.22 -3.19
N LEU A 44 -10.88 -16.97 -1.89
CA LEU A 44 -10.18 -15.88 -1.20
C LEU A 44 -8.98 -16.42 -0.40
N PRO A 45 -7.89 -15.65 -0.24
CA PRO A 45 -7.66 -14.36 -0.90
C PRO A 45 -7.52 -14.52 -2.42
N SER A 46 -7.84 -13.51 -3.21
CA SER A 46 -7.70 -13.60 -4.67
C SER A 46 -6.23 -13.70 -5.09
N ALA A 47 -6.00 -14.21 -6.30
CA ALA A 47 -4.64 -14.30 -6.85
C ALA A 47 -3.96 -12.93 -6.96
N TYR A 48 -4.74 -11.87 -7.22
CA TYR A 48 -4.26 -10.49 -7.30
C TYR A 48 -3.76 -10.01 -5.93
N PHE A 49 -4.54 -10.22 -4.87
CA PHE A 49 -4.16 -9.83 -3.50
C PHE A 49 -2.96 -10.61 -2.98
N ARG A 50 -2.89 -11.93 -3.25
CA ARG A 50 -1.69 -12.73 -2.95
C ARG A 50 -0.45 -12.19 -3.67
N ASN A 51 -0.59 -11.82 -4.94
CA ASN A 51 0.55 -11.29 -5.69
C ASN A 51 0.97 -9.90 -5.18
N ILE A 52 0.02 -9.02 -4.86
CA ILE A 52 0.28 -7.71 -4.24
C ILE A 52 1.08 -7.89 -2.95
N CYS A 53 0.58 -8.70 -2.01
CA CYS A 53 1.25 -8.95 -0.73
C CYS A 53 2.65 -9.54 -0.92
N LYS A 54 2.81 -10.46 -1.88
CA LYS A 54 4.12 -11.05 -2.23
C LYS A 54 5.12 -9.99 -2.71
N GLN A 55 4.71 -9.07 -3.58
CA GLN A 55 5.62 -8.02 -4.06
C GLN A 55 5.93 -7.00 -2.96
N MET A 56 4.96 -6.66 -2.11
CA MET A 56 5.18 -5.78 -0.96
C MET A 56 6.18 -6.37 0.04
N ALA A 57 6.07 -7.68 0.35
CA ALA A 57 7.01 -8.37 1.21
C ALA A 57 8.43 -8.36 0.62
N LYS A 58 8.57 -8.66 -0.67
CA LYS A 58 9.88 -8.59 -1.35
C LYS A 58 10.48 -7.18 -1.35
N MET A 59 9.66 -6.17 -1.55
CA MET A 59 10.12 -4.79 -1.50
C MET A 59 10.60 -4.46 -0.09
N HIS A 60 9.83 -4.82 0.94
CA HIS A 60 10.20 -4.65 2.36
C HIS A 60 11.52 -5.33 2.67
N GLU A 61 11.67 -6.62 2.34
CA GLU A 61 12.90 -7.39 2.54
C GLU A 61 14.12 -6.71 1.89
N ALA A 62 13.95 -6.12 0.70
CA ALA A 62 15.05 -5.47 -0.02
C ALA A 62 15.51 -4.15 0.58
N ILE A 63 14.66 -3.44 1.34
CA ILE A 63 14.94 -2.07 1.82
C ILE A 63 14.97 -1.93 3.34
N PHE A 64 14.44 -2.89 4.09
CA PHE A 64 14.25 -2.75 5.54
C PHE A 64 15.55 -2.52 6.30
N ASP A 65 16.63 -3.21 5.93
CA ASP A 65 17.95 -3.05 6.55
C ASP A 65 18.76 -1.88 5.97
N LEU A 66 18.23 -1.18 4.95
CA LEU A 66 18.90 -0.07 4.26
C LEU A 66 18.41 1.31 4.73
N LEU A 67 17.15 1.40 5.18
CA LEU A 67 16.52 2.65 5.56
C LEU A 67 16.19 2.67 7.05
N PRO A 68 16.20 3.85 7.70
CA PRO A 68 15.66 4.00 9.05
C PRO A 68 14.20 3.53 9.11
N GLU A 69 13.80 2.94 10.23
CA GLU A 69 12.45 2.37 10.41
C GLU A 69 11.34 3.41 10.15
N GLU A 70 11.54 4.65 10.57
CA GLU A 70 10.60 5.75 10.30
C GLU A 70 10.40 5.99 8.79
N GLN A 71 11.48 5.92 8.00
CA GLN A 71 11.42 6.09 6.54
C GLN A 71 10.71 4.90 5.88
N ILE A 72 10.90 3.69 6.41
CA ILE A 72 10.13 2.50 6.00
C ILE A 72 8.64 2.70 6.26
N GLN A 73 8.27 3.13 7.47
CA GLN A 73 6.88 3.39 7.83
C GLN A 73 6.25 4.43 6.90
N MET A 74 6.92 5.56 6.68
CA MET A 74 6.43 6.62 5.79
C MET A 74 6.31 6.15 4.33
N LEU A 75 7.24 5.35 3.84
CA LEU A 75 7.16 4.77 2.50
C LEU A 75 5.96 3.84 2.36
N PHE A 76 5.74 2.94 3.31
CA PHE A 76 4.63 1.98 3.26
C PHE A 76 3.26 2.65 3.44
N LEU A 77 3.18 3.76 4.17
CA LEU A 77 1.97 4.60 4.19
C LEU A 77 1.67 5.20 2.82
N ARG A 78 2.68 5.75 2.12
CA ARG A 78 2.52 6.29 0.77
C ARG A 78 2.12 5.22 -0.25
N ILE A 79 2.70 4.03 -0.14
CA ILE A 79 2.34 2.87 -0.97
C ILE A 79 0.90 2.44 -0.68
N ASN A 80 0.49 2.41 0.60
CA ASN A 80 -0.88 2.11 0.98
C ASN A 80 -1.87 3.12 0.40
N THR A 81 -1.54 4.42 0.38
CA THR A 81 -2.37 5.43 -0.30
C THR A 81 -2.56 5.14 -1.79
N SER A 82 -1.49 4.78 -2.51
CA SER A 82 -1.58 4.39 -3.92
C SER A 82 -2.41 3.11 -4.12
N TYR A 83 -2.21 2.09 -3.29
CA TYR A 83 -3.03 0.88 -3.30
C TYR A 83 -4.52 1.19 -3.12
N LYS A 84 -4.89 1.99 -2.11
CA LYS A 84 -6.27 2.39 -1.85
C LYS A 84 -6.88 3.15 -3.03
N LEU A 85 -6.12 4.03 -3.67
CA LEU A 85 -6.56 4.77 -4.85
C LEU A 85 -6.96 3.83 -6.00
N HIS A 86 -6.09 2.87 -6.32
CA HIS A 86 -6.35 1.90 -7.41
C HIS A 86 -7.47 0.93 -7.07
N LEU A 87 -7.53 0.46 -5.82
CA LEU A 87 -8.62 -0.41 -5.38
C LEU A 87 -9.96 0.32 -5.48
N LYS A 88 -10.07 1.51 -4.90
CA LYS A 88 -11.27 2.35 -4.95
C LYS A 88 -11.77 2.60 -6.38
N LYS A 89 -10.84 2.85 -7.32
CA LYS A 89 -11.14 3.00 -8.74
C LYS A 89 -11.76 1.72 -9.31
N GLN A 90 -11.20 0.55 -9.00
CA GLN A 90 -11.73 -0.73 -9.46
C GLN A 90 -13.09 -1.06 -8.84
N LEU A 91 -13.27 -0.85 -7.53
CA LEU A 91 -14.54 -1.05 -6.84
C LEU A 91 -15.65 -0.20 -7.48
N SER A 92 -15.33 1.06 -7.78
CA SER A 92 -16.24 1.97 -8.48
C SER A 92 -16.57 1.47 -9.89
N HIS A 93 -15.59 0.95 -10.63
CA HIS A 93 -15.80 0.38 -11.97
C HIS A 93 -16.70 -0.87 -11.94
N LEU A 94 -16.59 -1.68 -10.89
CA LEU A 94 -17.43 -2.86 -10.67
C LEU A 94 -18.80 -2.53 -10.05
N ASN A 95 -19.13 -1.24 -9.86
CA ASN A 95 -20.34 -0.75 -9.19
C ASN A 95 -20.54 -1.34 -7.79
N MET A 96 -19.45 -1.59 -7.08
CA MET A 96 -19.51 -2.13 -5.73
C MET A 96 -19.92 -1.06 -4.73
N ILE A 97 -20.83 -1.45 -3.83
CA ILE A 97 -21.34 -0.63 -2.75
C ILE A 97 -21.08 -1.31 -1.41
N ASN A 98 -20.86 -0.50 -0.37
CA ASN A 98 -20.66 -1.02 0.98
C ASN A 98 -22.02 -1.30 1.64
N ASP A 99 -22.71 -2.35 1.19
CA ASP A 99 -24.07 -2.72 1.60
C ASP A 99 -24.17 -3.92 2.56
N GLY A 100 -23.04 -4.47 3.00
CA GLY A 100 -22.96 -5.73 3.74
C GLY A 100 -23.33 -6.99 2.96
N GLY A 101 -23.53 -6.90 1.64
CA GLY A 101 -23.90 -8.03 0.78
C GLY A 101 -22.74 -9.00 0.48
N PRO A 102 -23.03 -10.14 -0.19
CA PRO A 102 -22.03 -11.18 -0.45
C PRO A 102 -20.76 -10.69 -1.20
N GLN A 103 -20.90 -9.80 -2.18
CA GLN A 103 -19.75 -9.25 -2.91
C GLN A 103 -18.89 -8.34 -2.03
N ASN A 104 -19.52 -7.50 -1.20
CA ASN A 104 -18.82 -6.69 -0.21
C ASN A 104 -18.09 -7.57 0.84
N GLY A 105 -18.72 -8.66 1.27
CA GLY A 105 -18.10 -9.63 2.17
C GLY A 105 -16.85 -10.30 1.57
N LEU A 106 -16.85 -10.58 0.27
CA LEU A 106 -15.69 -11.17 -0.40
C LEU A 106 -14.50 -10.20 -0.46
N ASP A 107 -14.76 -8.94 -0.77
CA ASP A 107 -13.71 -7.92 -0.81
C ASP A 107 -13.18 -7.54 0.56
N THR A 108 -14.05 -7.53 1.57
CA THR A 108 -13.63 -7.30 2.96
C THR A 108 -12.60 -8.34 3.40
N ALA A 109 -12.75 -9.60 2.98
CA ALA A 109 -11.78 -10.65 3.28
C ALA A 109 -10.43 -10.45 2.54
N ASP A 110 -10.47 -10.02 1.28
CA ASP A 110 -9.26 -9.68 0.51
C ASP A 110 -8.53 -8.47 1.13
N VAL A 111 -9.26 -7.42 1.49
CA VAL A 111 -8.74 -6.23 2.20
C VAL A 111 -8.17 -6.60 3.58
N ALA A 112 -8.82 -7.51 4.32
CA ALA A 112 -8.30 -8.02 5.58
C ALA A 112 -7.00 -8.80 5.37
N PHE A 113 -6.91 -9.62 4.32
CA PHE A 113 -5.68 -10.33 3.96
C PHE A 113 -4.54 -9.35 3.64
N TYR A 114 -4.78 -8.32 2.84
CA TYR A 114 -3.80 -7.27 2.56
C TYR A 114 -3.31 -6.59 3.86
N THR A 115 -4.25 -6.16 4.71
CA THR A 115 -3.95 -5.45 5.96
C THR A 115 -3.12 -6.31 6.91
N GLY A 116 -3.51 -7.57 7.09
CA GLY A 116 -2.79 -8.52 7.94
C GLY A 116 -1.37 -8.81 7.44
N ASN A 117 -1.17 -8.96 6.13
CA ASN A 117 0.16 -9.16 5.56
C ASN A 117 1.04 -7.92 5.75
N LEU A 118 0.49 -6.72 5.53
CA LEU A 118 1.25 -5.47 5.68
C LEU A 118 1.70 -5.26 7.13
N GLN A 119 0.78 -5.42 8.08
CA GLN A 119 1.06 -5.21 9.51
C GLN A 119 1.89 -6.33 10.14
N ALA A 120 1.99 -7.49 9.49
CA ALA A 120 2.90 -8.56 9.90
C ALA A 120 4.39 -8.26 9.56
N LEU A 121 4.65 -7.31 8.65
CA LEU A 121 6.01 -6.89 8.32
C LEU A 121 6.65 -6.14 9.49
N LYS A 122 7.95 -6.39 9.70
CA LYS A 122 8.73 -5.76 10.78
C LYS A 122 8.65 -4.23 10.67
N GLY A 123 8.37 -3.57 11.78
CA GLY A 123 8.23 -2.10 11.88
C GLY A 123 6.89 -1.54 11.40
N LEU A 124 5.96 -2.35 10.88
CA LEU A 124 4.70 -1.85 10.28
C LEU A 124 3.43 -2.18 11.06
N LYS A 125 3.54 -2.89 12.20
CA LYS A 125 2.42 -3.40 13.00
C LYS A 125 1.37 -2.35 13.39
N TYR A 126 1.81 -1.13 13.67
CA TYR A 126 0.98 -0.06 14.22
C TYR A 126 0.64 1.02 13.19
N LEU A 127 0.90 0.79 11.90
CA LEU A 127 0.49 1.72 10.86
C LEU A 127 -1.04 1.82 10.80
N ASP A 128 -1.54 3.06 10.88
CA ASP A 128 -2.91 3.36 10.53
C ASP A 128 -3.06 3.40 9.01
N LEU A 129 -3.70 2.37 8.47
CA LEU A 129 -3.88 2.22 7.03
C LEU A 129 -5.14 2.93 6.52
N ASN A 130 -6.04 3.33 7.42
CA ASN A 130 -7.36 3.88 7.13
C ASN A 130 -8.04 3.23 5.91
N MET A 131 -8.26 1.91 5.98
CA MET A 131 -8.81 1.12 4.86
C MET A 131 -10.28 1.45 4.56
N ALA A 132 -10.99 2.12 5.46
CA ALA A 132 -12.37 2.56 5.24
C ALA A 132 -12.50 3.56 4.06
N GLU A 133 -11.45 4.32 3.75
CA GLU A 133 -11.41 5.33 2.68
C GLU A 133 -11.72 4.76 1.27
N ILE A 134 -11.51 3.44 1.07
CA ILE A 134 -11.78 2.79 -0.22
C ILE A 134 -13.27 2.82 -0.58
N TRP A 135 -14.15 2.97 0.41
CA TRP A 135 -15.60 3.01 0.24
C TRP A 135 -16.18 4.42 0.15
N GLU A 136 -15.40 5.46 0.41
CA GLU A 136 -15.89 6.84 0.39
C GLU A 136 -16.17 7.29 -1.06
N GLN A 137 -17.43 7.47 -1.45
CA GLN A 137 -17.73 8.06 -2.75
C GLN A 137 -17.46 9.57 -2.70
N LYS A 138 -16.79 10.12 -3.73
CA LYS A 138 -16.72 11.59 -3.88
C LYS A 138 -18.16 12.09 -4.06
N ARG A 139 -18.63 12.88 -3.10
CA ARG A 139 -19.82 13.72 -3.26
C ARG A 139 -19.60 14.78 -4.32
#